data_AF-A0A1G7XFL1-F1
#
_entry.id   AF-A0A1G7XFL1-F1
#
_cell.length_a   1.000
_cell.length_b   1.000
_cell.length_c   1.000
_cell.angle_alpha   90.00
_cell.angle_beta   90.00
_cell.angle_gamma   90.00
#
_symmetry.space_group_name_H-M   'P 1'
#
loop_
_entity.id
_entity.type
_entity.pdbx_description
1 polymer ?
#
loop_
_entity_poly.entity_id
_entity_poly.type
_entity_poly.pdbx_seq_one_letter_code
_entity_poly.pdbx_strand_id
1 'polypeptide(L)'
;MTDHMQTPGIPGSPEASGAAPAQGGCPFGHGSGAAAAHVASAPHVPAADDDGWHNAQLDFSKSMSYGDYLSLGSILSAQHPLSPDHNEMLFIIQHQTSELWMKLALYELRAALDAVHRDELPPAFKMLARVSRIMEQLVQAWSVLSTMTPSEYTAMRPYLGSSSGFQSHQYRQIEFLLGNKNELMLKPHAHRPDVLAEVKATLEAPSFYDEVIRLLARRGFAIAPERLERDWTQPTTHDASVEAAWLEVYRNPSQHWELYEMAEELVDLEDAFRQWRFRHVTTVERIIGFKQGTGGTSGAVYLRKMLDVVLFPELWHVRTML
;
A
#
# COMPACT_ATOMS: atom_id res chain seq x y z
N MET A 1 11.57 38.16 40.05
CA MET A 1 11.87 39.21 41.05
C MET A 1 13.09 39.94 40.51
N THR A 2 13.09 41.22 40.14
CA THR A 2 12.13 42.33 40.25
C THR A 2 12.78 43.46 39.44
N ASP A 3 12.02 44.14 38.59
CA ASP A 3 12.10 45.61 38.35
C ASP A 3 10.98 45.94 37.35
N HIS A 4 9.86 46.57 37.74
CA HIS A 4 9.66 47.98 38.09
C HIS A 4 10.15 48.93 36.99
N MET A 5 9.45 49.98 36.55
CA MET A 5 8.11 50.54 36.73
C MET A 5 8.15 51.84 35.88
N GLN A 6 7.00 52.30 35.36
CA GLN A 6 6.61 53.73 35.17
C GLN A 6 6.06 54.10 33.78
N THR A 7 4.76 54.34 33.76
CA THR A 7 4.04 55.35 32.95
C THR A 7 3.96 56.66 33.76
N PRO A 8 3.98 57.87 33.14
CA PRO A 8 2.75 58.55 32.66
C PRO A 8 3.02 59.48 31.43
N GLY A 9 2.09 60.11 30.70
CA GLY A 9 0.65 60.34 30.78
C GLY A 9 0.16 61.10 29.52
N ILE A 10 -1.16 61.22 29.36
CA ILE A 10 -1.90 61.80 28.21
C ILE A 10 -2.19 63.30 28.47
N PRO A 11 -2.27 64.16 27.43
CA PRO A 11 -3.56 64.83 27.17
C PRO A 11 -3.91 65.06 25.68
N GLY A 12 -5.20 64.92 25.34
CA GLY A 12 -5.85 65.69 24.27
C GLY A 12 -6.51 64.89 23.14
N SER A 13 -7.84 64.80 23.15
CA SER A 13 -8.69 64.57 21.97
C SER A 13 -9.71 65.73 21.89
N PRO A 14 -10.22 66.10 20.69
CA PRO A 14 -11.47 65.47 20.26
C PRO A 14 -11.66 65.23 18.74
N GLU A 15 -12.58 64.30 18.46
CA GLU A 15 -13.54 64.16 17.33
C GLU A 15 -13.00 63.92 15.90
N ALA A 16 -13.16 62.74 15.26
CA ALA A 16 -14.33 61.91 14.88
C ALA A 16 -14.84 62.18 13.44
N SER A 17 -14.52 61.29 12.51
CA SER A 17 -15.43 60.86 11.42
C SER A 17 -14.97 59.48 10.91
N GLY A 18 -15.95 58.60 10.66
CA GLY A 18 -15.74 57.15 10.63
C GLY A 18 -15.57 56.50 9.25
N ALA A 19 -15.20 55.23 9.26
CA ALA A 19 -15.60 54.15 8.34
C ALA A 19 -14.86 52.86 8.72
N ALA A 20 -15.57 51.73 8.74
CA ALA A 20 -15.05 50.39 9.06
C ALA A 20 -14.14 49.81 7.95
N PRO A 21 -13.20 48.88 8.25
CA PRO A 21 -12.26 48.38 7.25
C PRO A 21 -12.81 47.19 6.44
N ALA A 22 -12.46 47.20 5.16
CA ALA A 22 -12.71 46.16 4.17
C ALA A 22 -11.86 44.91 4.43
N GLN A 23 -12.46 43.73 4.21
CA GLN A 23 -11.77 42.45 4.18
C GLN A 23 -10.92 42.34 2.91
N GLY A 24 -9.69 41.84 3.10
CA GLY A 24 -8.66 41.73 2.09
C GLY A 24 -9.02 40.76 0.96
N GLY A 25 -8.70 41.19 -0.26
CA GLY A 25 -8.59 40.33 -1.43
C GLY A 25 -7.14 40.27 -1.93
N CYS A 26 -6.94 39.27 -2.80
CA CYS A 26 -5.84 38.99 -3.75
C CYS A 26 -4.98 37.76 -3.41
N PRO A 27 -4.26 37.16 -4.39
CA PRO A 27 -4.34 37.30 -5.86
C PRO A 27 -4.00 35.99 -6.61
N PHE A 28 -4.87 35.41 -7.46
CA PHE A 28 -4.40 34.73 -8.69
C PHE A 28 -5.54 34.69 -9.70
N GLY A 29 -5.68 35.80 -10.44
CA GLY A 29 -6.47 35.85 -11.64
C GLY A 29 -5.67 35.32 -12.84
N HIS A 30 -6.37 34.68 -13.77
CA HIS A 30 -6.03 34.77 -15.18
C HIS A 30 -7.27 35.27 -15.92
N GLY A 31 -7.09 36.40 -16.60
CA GLY A 31 -8.12 37.09 -17.37
C GLY A 31 -8.53 36.32 -18.62
N SER A 32 -9.80 36.45 -18.96
CA SER A 32 -10.42 35.94 -20.18
C SER A 32 -10.32 36.96 -21.30
N GLY A 33 -9.71 36.55 -22.42
CA GLY A 33 -9.91 37.14 -23.74
C GLY A 33 -10.99 36.34 -24.49
N ALA A 34 -11.94 37.05 -25.09
CA ALA A 34 -13.13 36.50 -25.71
C ALA A 34 -12.88 35.76 -27.03
N ALA A 35 -13.59 34.65 -27.26
CA ALA A 35 -14.05 34.22 -28.58
C ALA A 35 -15.23 33.24 -28.43
N ALA A 36 -16.32 33.52 -29.13
CA ALA A 36 -17.58 32.79 -29.09
C ALA A 36 -17.53 31.49 -29.93
N ALA A 37 -18.15 30.41 -29.44
CA ALA A 37 -18.67 29.32 -30.26
C ALA A 37 -19.76 28.54 -29.51
N HIS A 38 -20.81 28.18 -30.25
CA HIS A 38 -22.04 27.49 -29.84
C HIS A 38 -21.83 26.26 -28.94
N VAL A 39 -22.57 26.19 -27.83
CA VAL A 39 -22.77 24.96 -27.06
C VAL A 39 -24.27 24.68 -26.95
N ALA A 40 -24.64 23.45 -27.29
CA ALA A 40 -25.98 22.89 -27.21
C ALA A 40 -26.59 23.07 -25.81
N SER A 41 -27.90 23.27 -25.76
CA SER A 41 -28.67 23.51 -24.53
C SER A 41 -28.48 22.37 -23.52
N ALA A 42 -27.88 22.70 -22.37
CA ALA A 42 -27.88 21.83 -21.19
C ALA A 42 -29.32 21.68 -20.64
N PRO A 43 -29.67 20.52 -20.05
CA PRO A 43 -30.99 20.32 -19.47
C PRO A 43 -31.21 21.27 -18.28
N HIS A 44 -32.44 21.78 -18.19
CA HIS A 44 -32.91 22.70 -17.16
C HIS A 44 -32.70 22.12 -15.76
N VAL A 45 -31.79 22.73 -14.99
CA VAL A 45 -31.68 22.52 -13.55
C VAL A 45 -32.84 23.32 -12.91
N PRO A 46 -33.76 22.68 -12.16
CA PRO A 46 -34.80 23.42 -11.45
C PRO A 46 -34.15 24.40 -10.47
N ALA A 47 -34.73 25.59 -10.34
CA ALA A 47 -34.27 26.60 -9.39
C ALA A 47 -34.18 26.00 -7.98
N ALA A 48 -33.00 26.12 -7.37
CA ALA A 48 -32.71 25.60 -6.04
C ALA A 48 -33.53 26.37 -5.00
N ASP A 49 -34.22 25.63 -4.12
CA ASP A 49 -34.61 26.15 -2.82
C ASP A 49 -33.32 26.52 -2.06
N ASP A 50 -33.24 27.76 -1.58
CA ASP A 50 -32.07 28.44 -1.00
C ASP A 50 -31.75 27.98 0.44
N ASP A 51 -31.98 26.70 0.73
CA ASP A 51 -31.77 26.04 2.04
C ASP A 51 -30.49 25.17 2.04
N GLY A 52 -29.59 25.36 1.07
CA GLY A 52 -28.36 24.61 0.95
C GLY A 52 -27.25 25.13 1.88
N TRP A 53 -26.71 24.27 2.74
CA TRP A 53 -25.46 24.58 3.47
C TRP A 53 -24.32 24.75 2.45
N HIS A 54 -23.87 25.99 2.24
CA HIS A 54 -22.85 26.36 1.24
C HIS A 54 -23.10 25.79 -0.17
N ASN A 55 -24.34 25.83 -0.67
CA ASN A 55 -24.73 25.30 -1.99
C ASN A 55 -24.50 23.78 -2.18
N ALA A 56 -24.38 23.02 -1.09
CA ALA A 56 -24.26 21.56 -1.17
C ALA A 56 -25.60 20.92 -1.56
N GLN A 57 -25.55 19.88 -2.40
CA GLN A 57 -26.70 18.99 -2.61
C GLN A 57 -26.96 18.19 -1.31
N LEU A 58 -28.17 18.28 -0.77
CA LEU A 58 -28.55 17.64 0.49
C LEU A 58 -29.48 16.43 0.32
N ASP A 59 -30.21 16.36 -0.79
CA ASP A 59 -31.07 15.21 -1.14
C ASP A 59 -30.40 14.32 -2.18
N PHE A 60 -30.14 13.07 -1.80
CA PHE A 60 -29.58 12.01 -2.64
C PHE A 60 -30.58 10.87 -2.89
N SER A 61 -31.88 11.05 -2.60
CA SER A 61 -32.90 10.01 -2.82
C SER A 61 -33.01 9.52 -4.28
N LYS A 62 -32.54 10.34 -5.23
CA LYS A 62 -32.54 10.06 -6.69
C LYS A 62 -31.16 10.14 -7.34
N SER A 63 -30.10 10.30 -6.55
CA SER A 63 -28.72 10.46 -7.03
C SER A 63 -27.81 9.50 -6.28
N MET A 64 -26.75 9.01 -6.91
CA MET A 64 -25.77 8.16 -6.23
C MET A 64 -25.17 8.89 -5.02
N SER A 65 -25.31 8.30 -3.84
CA SER A 65 -24.72 8.83 -2.61
C SER A 65 -23.28 8.35 -2.41
N TYR A 66 -22.59 8.93 -1.42
CA TYR A 66 -21.28 8.45 -0.97
C TYR A 66 -21.32 6.97 -0.53
N GLY A 67 -22.40 6.57 0.16
CA GLY A 67 -22.60 5.20 0.62
C GLY A 67 -22.76 4.21 -0.53
N ASP A 68 -23.42 4.62 -1.61
CA ASP A 68 -23.62 3.79 -2.80
C ASP A 68 -22.30 3.61 -3.56
N TYR A 69 -21.59 4.71 -3.84
CA TYR A 69 -20.34 4.68 -4.58
C TYR A 69 -19.27 3.80 -3.93
N LEU A 70 -19.12 3.88 -2.61
CA LEU A 70 -18.16 3.09 -1.85
C LEU A 70 -18.72 1.74 -1.37
N SER A 71 -19.98 1.44 -1.67
CA SER A 71 -20.67 0.24 -1.17
C SER A 71 -20.54 0.06 0.36
N LEU A 72 -20.70 1.16 1.11
CA LEU A 72 -20.49 1.16 2.56
C LEU A 72 -21.44 0.23 3.30
N GLY A 73 -22.64 -0.01 2.76
CA GLY A 73 -23.55 -1.02 3.30
C GLY A 73 -22.89 -2.40 3.39
N SER A 74 -22.14 -2.81 2.37
CA SER A 74 -21.42 -4.10 2.36
C SER A 74 -20.16 -4.06 3.23
N ILE A 75 -19.39 -2.97 3.17
CA ILE A 75 -18.13 -2.86 3.93
C ILE A 75 -18.39 -2.78 5.44
N LEU A 76 -19.32 -1.94 5.87
CA LEU A 76 -19.60 -1.66 7.28
C LEU A 76 -20.55 -2.68 7.94
N SER A 77 -20.99 -3.70 7.19
CA SER A 77 -21.77 -4.82 7.73
C SER A 77 -21.02 -6.16 7.71
N ALA A 78 -19.77 -6.19 7.26
CA ALA A 78 -18.96 -7.41 7.15
C ALA A 78 -18.27 -7.82 8.46
N GLN A 79 -18.47 -7.10 9.56
CA GLN A 79 -17.86 -7.39 10.86
C GLN A 79 -18.79 -8.26 11.71
N HIS A 80 -18.43 -9.53 11.88
CA HIS A 80 -19.24 -10.51 12.62
C HIS A 80 -18.42 -11.16 13.75
N PRO A 81 -18.25 -10.49 14.91
CA PRO A 81 -17.63 -11.10 16.08
C PRO A 81 -18.35 -12.40 16.49
N LEU A 82 -17.58 -13.43 16.84
CA LEU A 82 -18.09 -14.73 17.28
C LEU A 82 -18.04 -14.89 18.81
N SER A 83 -17.11 -14.21 19.46
CA SER A 83 -16.98 -14.12 20.91
C SER A 83 -17.74 -12.90 21.46
N PRO A 84 -18.04 -12.89 22.77
CA PRO A 84 -18.58 -11.70 23.43
C PRO A 84 -17.48 -10.68 23.80
N ASP A 85 -16.21 -10.93 23.47
CA ASP A 85 -15.10 -10.06 23.86
C ASP A 85 -15.10 -8.75 23.05
N HIS A 86 -14.92 -7.63 23.74
CA HIS A 86 -14.87 -6.30 23.13
C HIS A 86 -13.80 -6.18 22.02
N ASN A 87 -12.66 -6.87 22.20
CA ASN A 87 -11.48 -6.69 21.37
C ASN A 87 -11.51 -7.47 20.05
N GLU A 88 -12.51 -8.32 19.83
CA GLU A 88 -12.65 -9.06 18.57
C GLU A 88 -12.94 -8.12 17.39
N MET A 89 -13.63 -6.99 17.62
CA MET A 89 -13.82 -5.98 16.58
C MET A 89 -12.49 -5.41 16.08
N LEU A 90 -11.55 -5.12 16.99
CA LEU A 90 -10.19 -4.70 16.63
C LEU A 90 -9.50 -5.77 15.79
N PHE A 91 -9.59 -7.04 16.22
CA PHE A 91 -9.00 -8.16 15.48
C PHE A 91 -9.55 -8.23 14.05
N ILE A 92 -10.86 -8.13 13.85
CA ILE A 92 -11.49 -8.18 12.53
C ILE A 92 -11.08 -6.99 11.67
N ILE A 93 -11.22 -5.76 12.18
CA ILE A 93 -10.93 -4.53 11.42
C ILE A 93 -9.46 -4.45 11.02
N GLN A 94 -8.54 -4.88 11.88
CA GLN A 94 -7.11 -4.94 11.57
C GLN A 94 -6.83 -5.78 10.31
N HIS A 95 -7.47 -6.95 10.19
CA HIS A 95 -7.27 -7.83 9.05
C HIS A 95 -7.99 -7.31 7.81
N GLN A 96 -9.24 -6.84 7.94
CA GLN A 96 -10.01 -6.30 6.81
C GLN A 96 -9.34 -5.08 6.17
N THR A 97 -8.84 -4.15 6.98
CA THR A 97 -8.11 -2.98 6.45
C THR A 97 -6.81 -3.38 5.76
N SER A 98 -6.07 -4.36 6.32
CA SER A 98 -4.87 -4.90 5.67
C SER A 98 -5.19 -5.57 4.33
N GLU A 99 -6.28 -6.33 4.23
CA GLU A 99 -6.73 -6.97 2.98
C GLU A 99 -7.16 -5.95 1.92
N LEU A 100 -7.77 -4.82 2.32
CA LEU A 100 -8.09 -3.72 1.39
C LEU A 100 -6.82 -3.05 0.85
N TRP A 101 -5.80 -2.83 1.70
CA TRP A 101 -4.51 -2.31 1.28
C TRP A 101 -3.76 -3.29 0.37
N MET A 102 -3.78 -4.60 0.67
CA MET A 102 -3.18 -5.63 -0.19
C MET A 102 -3.88 -5.71 -1.56
N LYS A 103 -5.21 -5.53 -1.60
CA LYS A 103 -5.95 -5.43 -2.87
C LYS A 103 -5.44 -4.29 -3.74
N LEU A 104 -5.26 -3.11 -3.15
CA LEU A 104 -4.74 -1.94 -3.86
C LEU A 104 -3.27 -2.14 -4.26
N ALA A 105 -2.43 -2.73 -3.40
CA ALA A 105 -1.05 -3.03 -3.72
C ALA A 105 -0.94 -3.97 -4.94
N LEU A 106 -1.76 -5.03 -5.00
CA LEU A 106 -1.83 -5.92 -6.17
C LEU A 106 -2.27 -5.17 -7.44
N TYR A 107 -3.24 -4.26 -7.32
CA TYR A 107 -3.71 -3.45 -8.44
C TYR A 107 -2.58 -2.57 -9.00
N GLU A 108 -1.85 -1.88 -8.13
CA GLU A 108 -0.73 -1.00 -8.52
C GLU A 108 0.49 -1.78 -9.03
N LEU A 109 0.85 -2.91 -8.39
CA LEU A 109 1.97 -3.75 -8.83
C LEU A 109 1.74 -4.34 -10.22
N ARG A 110 0.50 -4.75 -10.53
CA ARG A 110 0.13 -5.24 -11.87
C ARG A 110 0.23 -4.14 -12.92
N ALA A 111 -0.26 -2.94 -12.62
CA ALA A 111 -0.14 -1.80 -13.52
C ALA A 111 1.33 -1.38 -13.73
N ALA A 112 2.15 -1.42 -12.68
CA ALA A 112 3.58 -1.17 -12.77
C ALA A 112 4.29 -2.23 -13.64
N LEU A 113 3.88 -3.50 -13.51
CA LEU A 113 4.40 -4.58 -14.33
C LEU A 113 4.05 -4.40 -15.82
N ASP A 114 2.81 -4.01 -16.13
CA ASP A 114 2.40 -3.67 -17.50
C ASP A 114 3.23 -2.53 -18.09
N ALA A 115 3.59 -1.54 -17.27
CA ALA A 115 4.47 -0.45 -17.68
C ALA A 115 5.91 -0.94 -17.91
N VAL A 116 6.45 -1.84 -17.07
CA VAL A 116 7.73 -2.52 -17.30
C VAL A 116 7.74 -3.31 -18.61
N HIS A 117 6.66 -4.01 -18.95
CA HIS A 117 6.54 -4.73 -20.23
C HIS A 117 6.62 -3.81 -21.44
N ARG A 118 6.05 -2.60 -21.34
CA ARG A 118 6.09 -1.57 -22.39
C ARG A 118 7.38 -0.74 -22.39
N ASP A 119 8.32 -1.02 -21.48
CA ASP A 119 9.53 -0.22 -21.27
C ASP A 119 9.22 1.25 -20.89
N GLU A 120 8.11 1.44 -20.15
CA GLU A 120 7.62 2.73 -19.64
C GLU A 120 7.93 2.85 -18.15
N LEU A 121 9.20 3.08 -17.81
CA LEU A 121 9.63 3.12 -16.41
C LEU A 121 9.08 4.31 -15.59
N PRO A 122 8.96 5.55 -16.11
CA PRO A 122 8.44 6.65 -15.29
C PRO A 122 7.01 6.44 -14.75
N PRO A 123 6.03 5.94 -15.53
CA PRO A 123 4.75 5.50 -14.97
C PRO A 123 4.88 4.39 -13.92
N ALA A 124 5.77 3.41 -14.14
CA ALA A 124 6.01 2.32 -13.19
C ALA A 124 6.52 2.87 -11.85
N PHE A 125 7.48 3.80 -11.83
CA PHE A 125 7.98 4.43 -10.61
C PHE A 125 6.89 5.16 -9.84
N LYS A 126 6.00 5.89 -10.54
CA LYS A 126 4.87 6.54 -9.87
C LYS A 126 3.94 5.54 -9.16
N MET A 127 3.76 4.34 -9.74
CA MET A 127 2.95 3.28 -9.16
C MET A 127 3.69 2.59 -7.98
N LEU A 128 4.99 2.30 -8.13
CA LEU A 128 5.83 1.75 -7.08
C LEU A 128 5.92 2.69 -5.87
N ALA A 129 6.10 3.99 -6.09
CA ALA A 129 6.05 5.00 -5.04
C ALA A 129 4.72 4.95 -4.26
N ARG A 130 3.59 4.65 -4.93
CA ARG A 130 2.30 4.45 -4.25
C ARG A 130 2.26 3.13 -3.48
N VAL A 131 2.81 2.05 -4.02
CA VAL A 131 2.97 0.78 -3.30
C VAL A 131 3.79 0.98 -2.03
N SER A 132 4.86 1.76 -2.06
CA SER A 132 5.67 2.09 -0.87
C SER A 132 4.85 2.80 0.21
N ARG A 133 3.99 3.77 -0.16
CA ARG A 133 3.06 4.41 0.78
C ARG A 133 2.00 3.43 1.32
N ILE A 134 1.54 2.47 0.52
CA ILE A 134 0.63 1.41 0.99
C ILE A 134 1.34 0.52 2.00
N MET A 135 2.60 0.16 1.74
CA MET A 135 3.41 -0.65 2.64
C MET A 135 3.65 0.05 3.98
N GLU A 136 3.89 1.37 3.99
CA GLU A 136 3.96 2.16 5.23
C GLU A 136 2.70 2.03 6.07
N GLN A 137 1.51 2.12 5.46
CA GLN A 137 0.24 1.93 6.16
C GLN A 137 0.13 0.53 6.75
N LEU A 138 0.50 -0.51 6.00
CA LEU A 138 0.49 -1.91 6.45
C LEU A 138 1.48 -2.12 7.62
N VAL A 139 2.66 -1.51 7.58
CA VAL A 139 3.67 -1.58 8.64
C VAL A 139 3.19 -0.85 9.90
N GLN A 140 2.64 0.35 9.75
CA GLN A 140 2.17 1.18 10.86
C GLN A 140 0.95 0.57 11.55
N ALA A 141 0.07 -0.11 10.80
CA ALA A 141 -1.16 -0.72 11.32
C ALA A 141 -0.89 -1.69 12.48
N TRP A 142 0.27 -2.35 12.53
CA TRP A 142 0.67 -3.20 13.66
C TRP A 142 0.70 -2.47 15.02
N SER A 143 0.84 -1.14 15.02
CA SER A 143 0.79 -0.34 16.24
C SER A 143 -0.59 -0.35 16.89
N VAL A 144 -1.67 -0.48 16.10
CA VAL A 144 -3.03 -0.57 16.62
C VAL A 144 -3.27 -1.95 17.23
N LEU A 145 -2.97 -3.03 16.50
CA LEU A 145 -3.13 -4.39 17.05
C LEU A 145 -2.25 -4.64 18.28
N SER A 146 -1.11 -3.97 18.37
CA SER A 146 -0.21 -4.00 19.51
C SER A 146 -0.84 -3.51 20.82
N THR A 147 -1.99 -2.83 20.82
CA THR A 147 -2.69 -2.47 22.06
C THR A 147 -3.41 -3.67 22.69
N MET A 148 -3.66 -4.73 21.92
CA MET A 148 -4.25 -5.97 22.42
C MET A 148 -3.26 -6.72 23.31
N THR A 149 -3.74 -7.10 24.49
CA THR A 149 -3.00 -7.84 25.51
C THR A 149 -3.17 -9.36 25.37
N PRO A 150 -2.28 -10.17 25.95
CA PRO A 150 -2.44 -11.63 25.98
C PRO A 150 -3.76 -12.10 26.61
N SER A 151 -4.26 -11.39 27.63
CA SER A 151 -5.50 -11.73 28.33
C SER A 151 -6.72 -11.57 27.42
N GLU A 152 -6.80 -10.44 26.71
CA GLU A 152 -7.89 -10.14 25.77
C GLU A 152 -7.89 -11.13 24.59
N TYR A 153 -6.72 -11.40 24.01
CA TYR A 153 -6.64 -12.39 22.94
C TYR A 153 -7.03 -13.79 23.41
N THR A 154 -6.62 -14.18 24.62
CA THR A 154 -6.97 -15.50 25.18
C THR A 154 -8.48 -15.67 25.35
N ALA A 155 -9.21 -14.59 25.66
CA ALA A 155 -10.67 -14.63 25.83
C ALA A 155 -11.42 -14.92 24.51
N MET A 156 -10.96 -14.36 23.39
CA MET A 156 -11.59 -14.59 22.08
C MET A 156 -11.02 -15.80 21.31
N ARG A 157 -9.78 -16.23 21.59
CA ARG A 157 -9.09 -17.30 20.84
C ARG A 157 -9.92 -18.59 20.61
N PRO A 158 -10.70 -19.12 21.58
CA PRO A 158 -11.49 -20.33 21.38
C PRO A 158 -12.52 -20.23 20.25
N TYR A 159 -12.95 -19.02 19.89
CA TYR A 159 -13.97 -18.76 18.87
C TYR A 159 -13.39 -18.64 17.45
N LEU A 160 -12.07 -18.48 17.30
CA LEU A 160 -11.42 -18.23 16.01
C LEU A 160 -11.27 -19.49 15.12
N GLY A 161 -11.51 -20.67 15.68
CA GLY A 161 -11.37 -21.95 14.97
C GLY A 161 -9.96 -22.16 14.39
N SER A 162 -9.90 -22.65 13.15
CA SER A 162 -8.65 -22.92 12.42
C SER A 162 -8.23 -21.78 11.48
N SER A 163 -8.80 -20.59 11.65
CA SER A 163 -8.52 -19.44 10.79
C SER A 163 -7.06 -19.00 10.90
N SER A 164 -6.39 -18.77 9.77
CA SER A 164 -4.98 -18.43 9.72
C SER A 164 -4.61 -17.55 8.53
N GLY A 165 -3.60 -16.69 8.70
CA GLY A 165 -3.04 -15.85 7.64
C GLY A 165 -2.53 -16.63 6.42
N PHE A 166 -2.26 -17.94 6.53
CA PHE A 166 -1.97 -18.80 5.38
C PHE A 166 -3.08 -18.84 4.34
N GLN A 167 -4.30 -18.54 4.75
CA GLN A 167 -5.48 -18.57 3.88
C GLN A 167 -5.67 -17.24 3.14
N SER A 168 -4.85 -16.22 3.42
CA SER A 168 -4.87 -14.95 2.67
C SER A 168 -4.30 -15.16 1.26
N HIS A 169 -5.20 -15.24 0.29
CA HIS A 169 -4.86 -15.40 -1.12
C HIS A 169 -4.24 -14.13 -1.72
N GLN A 170 -4.59 -12.94 -1.23
CA GLN A 170 -4.00 -11.69 -1.69
C GLN A 170 -2.55 -11.56 -1.21
N TYR A 171 -2.28 -11.84 0.06
CA TYR A 171 -0.91 -11.94 0.57
C TYR A 171 -0.09 -12.94 -0.23
N ARG A 172 -0.66 -14.12 -0.52
CA ARG A 172 0.02 -15.15 -1.31
C ARG A 172 0.33 -14.68 -2.74
N GLN A 173 -0.60 -13.98 -3.39
CA GLN A 173 -0.37 -13.41 -4.71
C GLN A 173 0.74 -12.35 -4.68
N ILE A 174 0.83 -11.51 -3.65
CA ILE A 174 1.92 -10.53 -3.49
C ILE A 174 3.27 -11.28 -3.38
N GLU A 175 3.36 -12.29 -2.51
CA GLU A 175 4.57 -13.11 -2.37
C GLU A 175 5.02 -13.71 -3.71
N PHE A 176 4.08 -14.30 -4.47
CA PHE A 176 4.39 -14.90 -5.78
C PHE A 176 4.76 -13.87 -6.84
N LEU A 177 4.04 -12.74 -6.88
CA LEU A 177 4.31 -11.63 -7.79
C LEU A 177 5.69 -11.01 -7.54
N LEU A 178 6.19 -11.04 -6.30
CA LEU A 178 7.53 -10.58 -5.95
C LEU A 178 8.61 -11.67 -6.03
N GLY A 179 8.27 -12.90 -6.46
CA GLY A 179 9.23 -13.97 -6.72
C GLY A 179 9.42 -15.00 -5.59
N ASN A 180 8.77 -14.84 -4.44
CA ASN A 180 8.78 -15.83 -3.35
C ASN A 180 7.77 -16.95 -3.61
N LYS A 181 8.09 -17.78 -4.61
CA LYS A 181 7.19 -18.79 -5.16
C LYS A 181 7.31 -20.13 -4.45
N ASN A 182 6.15 -20.74 -4.19
CA ASN A 182 6.08 -22.03 -3.50
C ASN A 182 4.75 -22.73 -3.81
N GLU A 183 4.78 -23.77 -4.63
CA GLU A 183 3.59 -24.53 -5.05
C GLU A 183 2.81 -25.14 -3.86
N LEU A 184 3.47 -25.48 -2.75
CA LEU A 184 2.78 -25.99 -1.56
C LEU A 184 1.77 -25.00 -0.99
N MET A 185 1.95 -23.71 -1.27
CA MET A 185 1.06 -22.65 -0.83
C MET A 185 -0.21 -22.51 -1.68
N LEU A 186 -0.41 -23.37 -2.69
CA LEU A 186 -1.71 -23.55 -3.34
C LEU A 186 -2.69 -24.32 -2.47
N LYS A 187 -2.19 -25.24 -1.61
CA LYS A 187 -3.02 -26.15 -0.81
C LYS A 187 -4.03 -25.43 0.10
N PRO A 188 -3.70 -24.33 0.81
CA PRO A 188 -4.68 -23.61 1.62
C PRO A 188 -5.90 -23.11 0.84
N HIS A 189 -5.77 -22.93 -0.47
CA HIS A 189 -6.83 -22.39 -1.34
C HIS A 189 -7.62 -23.47 -2.10
N ALA A 190 -7.26 -24.75 -1.97
CA ALA A 190 -7.87 -25.85 -2.73
C ALA A 190 -9.39 -25.99 -2.54
N HIS A 191 -9.93 -25.51 -1.41
CA HIS A 191 -11.35 -25.52 -1.10
C HIS A 191 -12.15 -24.43 -1.84
N ARG A 192 -11.49 -23.50 -2.55
CA ARG A 192 -12.09 -22.41 -3.32
C ARG A 192 -11.50 -22.39 -4.73
N PRO A 193 -12.12 -23.08 -5.71
CA PRO A 193 -11.58 -23.21 -7.06
C PRO A 193 -11.34 -21.88 -7.78
N ASP A 194 -12.20 -20.89 -7.53
CA ASP A 194 -12.08 -19.53 -8.05
C ASP A 194 -10.81 -18.83 -7.54
N VAL A 195 -10.59 -18.85 -6.22
CA VAL A 195 -9.39 -18.28 -5.59
C VAL A 195 -8.13 -19.07 -5.95
N LEU A 196 -8.21 -20.40 -5.98
CA LEU A 196 -7.10 -21.26 -6.36
C LEU A 196 -6.60 -20.93 -7.77
N ALA A 197 -7.51 -20.71 -8.72
CA ALA A 197 -7.16 -20.38 -10.09
C ALA A 197 -6.37 -19.07 -10.17
N GLU A 198 -6.77 -18.03 -9.43
CA GLU A 198 -6.06 -16.74 -9.39
C GLU A 198 -4.65 -16.88 -8.79
N VAL A 199 -4.52 -17.59 -7.67
CA VAL A 199 -3.24 -17.80 -7.00
C VAL A 199 -2.31 -18.65 -7.86
N LYS A 200 -2.85 -19.68 -8.52
CA LYS A 200 -2.11 -20.55 -9.44
C LYS A 200 -1.63 -19.78 -10.67
N ALA A 201 -2.47 -18.95 -11.28
CA ALA A 201 -2.08 -18.11 -12.40
C ALA A 201 -0.91 -17.18 -12.02
N THR A 202 -0.94 -16.61 -10.80
CA THR A 202 0.16 -15.77 -10.30
C THR A 202 1.45 -16.56 -10.05
N LEU A 203 1.35 -17.84 -9.63
CA LEU A 203 2.50 -18.72 -9.47
C LEU A 203 3.19 -19.03 -10.82
N GLU A 204 2.38 -19.35 -11.83
CA GLU A 204 2.83 -19.81 -13.16
C GLU A 204 3.33 -18.66 -14.06
N ALA A 205 2.94 -17.42 -13.79
CA ALA A 205 3.42 -16.24 -14.51
C ALA A 205 4.80 -15.77 -14.00
N PRO A 206 5.67 -15.17 -14.83
CA PRO A 206 6.90 -14.52 -14.36
C PRO A 206 6.63 -13.51 -13.22
N SER A 207 7.54 -13.44 -12.24
CA SER A 207 7.44 -12.42 -11.18
C SER A 207 7.78 -11.03 -11.72
N PHE A 208 7.46 -9.99 -10.94
CA PHE A 208 7.87 -8.62 -11.21
C PHE A 208 9.38 -8.52 -11.43
N TYR A 209 10.17 -9.21 -10.61
CA TYR A 209 11.62 -9.21 -10.74
C TYR A 209 12.11 -9.97 -11.97
N ASP A 210 11.47 -11.08 -12.34
CA ASP A 210 11.77 -11.78 -13.60
C ASP A 210 11.55 -10.85 -14.81
N GLU A 211 10.50 -10.03 -14.78
CA GLU A 211 10.20 -9.08 -15.86
C GLU A 211 11.13 -7.86 -15.89
N VAL A 212 11.62 -7.40 -14.74
CA VAL A 212 12.71 -6.42 -14.67
C VAL A 212 14.01 -7.01 -15.21
N ILE A 213 14.32 -8.27 -14.94
CA ILE A 213 15.49 -8.95 -15.52
C ILE A 213 15.35 -9.10 -17.04
N ARG A 214 14.15 -9.44 -17.53
CA ARG A 214 13.86 -9.44 -18.97
C ARG A 214 14.01 -8.04 -19.56
N LEU A 215 13.66 -6.98 -18.84
CA LEU A 215 13.90 -5.61 -19.25
C LEU A 215 15.40 -5.30 -19.35
N LEU A 216 16.22 -5.71 -18.38
CA LEU A 216 17.68 -5.57 -18.48
C LEU A 216 18.21 -6.21 -19.77
N ALA A 217 17.78 -7.43 -20.09
CA ALA A 217 18.19 -8.09 -21.34
C ALA A 217 17.71 -7.32 -22.59
N ARG A 218 16.46 -6.81 -22.60
CA ARG A 218 15.95 -5.97 -23.71
C ARG A 218 16.77 -4.67 -23.87
N ARG A 219 17.30 -4.12 -22.78
CA ARG A 219 18.17 -2.94 -22.77
C ARG A 219 19.66 -3.26 -23.01
N GLY A 220 19.99 -4.50 -23.39
CA GLY A 220 21.32 -4.89 -23.89
C GLY A 220 22.27 -5.46 -22.85
N PHE A 221 21.82 -5.70 -21.61
CA PHE A 221 22.64 -6.37 -20.60
C PHE A 221 22.75 -7.87 -20.90
N ALA A 222 23.94 -8.44 -20.69
CA ALA A 222 24.20 -9.86 -20.94
C ALA A 222 23.62 -10.72 -19.80
N ILE A 223 22.38 -11.17 -19.97
CA ILE A 223 21.69 -12.07 -19.05
C ILE A 223 21.71 -13.50 -19.60
N ALA A 224 21.94 -14.47 -18.73
CA ALA A 224 21.93 -15.89 -19.06
C ALA A 224 20.55 -16.31 -19.63
N PRO A 225 20.48 -17.00 -20.78
CA PRO A 225 19.20 -17.39 -21.40
C PRO A 225 18.28 -18.20 -20.47
N GLU A 226 18.86 -19.06 -19.63
CA GLU A 226 18.17 -19.85 -18.61
C GLU A 226 17.50 -19.01 -17.51
N ARG A 227 17.94 -17.75 -17.33
CA ARG A 227 17.27 -16.82 -16.42
C ARG A 227 16.08 -16.12 -17.09
N LEU A 228 16.13 -15.94 -18.41
CA LEU A 228 15.10 -15.27 -19.21
C LEU A 228 13.90 -16.16 -19.53
N GLU A 229 14.11 -17.47 -19.61
CA GLU A 229 13.06 -18.47 -19.76
C GLU A 229 13.33 -19.68 -18.85
N ARG A 230 12.44 -19.89 -17.87
CA ARG A 230 12.57 -20.94 -16.86
C ARG A 230 11.20 -21.44 -16.41
N ASP A 231 11.19 -22.46 -15.57
CA ASP A 231 10.00 -22.79 -14.79
C ASP A 231 9.72 -21.66 -13.79
N TRP A 232 8.70 -20.86 -14.10
CA TRP A 232 8.29 -19.74 -13.26
C TRP A 232 7.75 -20.19 -11.92
N THR A 233 7.31 -21.44 -11.74
CA THR A 233 6.78 -21.91 -10.45
C THR A 233 7.85 -22.03 -9.36
N GLN A 234 9.13 -22.02 -9.76
CA GLN A 234 10.27 -22.10 -8.84
C GLN A 234 10.58 -20.76 -8.16
N PRO A 235 11.03 -20.77 -6.90
CA PRO A 235 11.45 -19.54 -6.19
C PRO A 235 12.61 -18.85 -6.92
N THR A 236 12.70 -17.52 -6.75
CA THR A 236 13.86 -16.76 -7.24
C THR A 236 15.14 -17.26 -6.58
N THR A 237 16.17 -17.49 -7.40
CA THR A 237 17.52 -17.83 -6.98
C THR A 237 18.50 -16.80 -7.52
N HIS A 238 19.61 -16.61 -6.82
CA HIS A 238 20.70 -15.76 -7.27
C HIS A 238 21.28 -16.23 -8.61
N ASP A 239 21.51 -15.30 -9.53
CA ASP A 239 22.16 -15.50 -10.82
C ASP A 239 23.32 -14.52 -11.05
N ALA A 240 24.48 -15.04 -11.42
CA ALA A 240 25.71 -14.25 -11.57
C ALA A 240 25.66 -13.27 -12.77
N SER A 241 24.89 -13.59 -13.82
CA SER A 241 24.73 -12.68 -14.97
C SER A 241 23.84 -11.49 -14.64
N VAL A 242 22.79 -11.72 -13.83
CA VAL A 242 21.92 -10.66 -13.30
C VAL A 242 22.69 -9.76 -12.34
N GLU A 243 23.49 -10.35 -11.45
CA GLU A 243 24.38 -9.58 -10.57
C GLU A 243 25.34 -8.70 -11.37
N ALA A 244 26.01 -9.26 -12.39
CA ALA A 244 26.92 -8.50 -13.24
C ALA A 244 26.21 -7.32 -13.94
N ALA A 245 24.96 -7.51 -14.38
CA ALA A 245 24.16 -6.43 -14.95
C ALA A 245 23.86 -5.33 -13.94
N TRP A 246 23.44 -5.68 -12.72
CA TRP A 246 23.22 -4.68 -11.68
C TRP A 246 24.52 -3.98 -11.27
N LEU A 247 25.63 -4.69 -11.18
CA LEU A 247 26.94 -4.09 -10.86
C LEU A 247 27.33 -3.03 -11.89
N GLU A 248 27.07 -3.26 -13.17
CA GLU A 248 27.27 -2.28 -14.23
C GLU A 248 26.36 -1.05 -14.07
N VAL A 249 25.07 -1.26 -13.78
CA VAL A 249 24.10 -0.18 -13.50
C VAL A 249 24.58 0.69 -12.33
N TYR A 250 24.99 0.08 -11.21
CA TYR A 250 25.46 0.79 -10.02
C TYR A 250 26.82 1.49 -10.21
N ARG A 251 27.70 0.97 -11.08
CA ARG A 251 28.97 1.62 -11.42
C ARG A 251 28.78 2.83 -12.34
N ASN A 252 27.72 2.84 -13.13
CA ASN A 252 27.44 3.86 -14.13
C ASN A 252 26.03 4.47 -13.99
N PRO A 253 25.65 5.01 -12.81
CA PRO A 253 24.27 5.43 -12.54
C PRO A 253 23.79 6.54 -13.49
N SER A 254 24.67 7.48 -13.85
CA SER A 254 24.31 8.56 -14.80
C SER A 254 23.98 8.05 -16.21
N GLN A 255 24.48 6.87 -16.60
CA GLN A 255 24.19 6.25 -17.90
C GLN A 255 22.94 5.36 -17.84
N HIS A 256 22.63 4.80 -16.67
CA HIS A 256 21.56 3.82 -16.47
C HIS A 256 20.55 4.30 -15.42
N TRP A 257 20.25 5.60 -15.37
CA TRP A 257 19.49 6.22 -14.28
C TRP A 257 18.16 5.52 -13.98
N GLU A 258 17.36 5.22 -15.01
CA GLU A 258 16.08 4.55 -14.78
C GLU A 258 16.24 3.12 -14.23
N LEU A 259 17.29 2.39 -14.63
CA LEU A 259 17.54 1.05 -14.09
C LEU A 259 18.10 1.14 -12.66
N TYR A 260 18.90 2.16 -12.38
CA TYR A 260 19.38 2.46 -11.03
C TYR A 260 18.20 2.81 -10.09
N GLU A 261 17.28 3.66 -10.54
CA GLU A 261 16.05 3.99 -9.80
C GLU A 261 15.16 2.75 -9.60
N MET A 262 14.95 1.93 -10.64
CA MET A 262 14.24 0.65 -10.51
C MET A 262 14.89 -0.28 -9.47
N ALA A 263 16.22 -0.37 -9.45
CA ALA A 263 16.93 -1.20 -8.48
C ALA A 263 16.69 -0.74 -7.04
N GLU A 264 16.74 0.57 -6.79
CA GLU A 264 16.47 1.12 -5.46
C GLU A 264 14.99 1.01 -5.07
N GLU A 265 14.04 1.24 -5.99
CA GLU A 265 12.60 1.03 -5.72
C GLU A 265 12.27 -0.43 -5.35
N LEU A 266 12.92 -1.40 -6.00
CA LEU A 266 12.79 -2.81 -5.62
C LEU A 266 13.37 -3.09 -4.23
N VAL A 267 14.49 -2.45 -3.89
CA VAL A 267 15.13 -2.63 -2.57
C VAL A 267 14.29 -2.01 -1.47
N ASP A 268 13.73 -0.82 -1.70
CA ASP A 268 12.78 -0.16 -0.81
C ASP A 268 11.52 -1.01 -0.61
N LEU A 269 10.99 -1.61 -1.67
CA LEU A 269 9.85 -2.51 -1.59
C LEU A 269 10.16 -3.74 -0.74
N GLU A 270 11.31 -4.39 -0.94
CA GLU A 270 11.71 -5.54 -0.14
C GLU A 270 11.97 -5.15 1.32
N ASP A 271 12.63 -4.02 1.58
CA ASP A 271 12.86 -3.52 2.93
C ASP A 271 11.54 -3.27 3.66
N ALA A 272 10.61 -2.55 3.04
CA ALA A 272 9.28 -2.30 3.60
C ALA A 272 8.53 -3.62 3.91
N PHE A 273 8.69 -4.64 3.06
CA PHE A 273 8.08 -5.95 3.30
C PHE A 273 8.77 -6.73 4.43
N ARG A 274 10.10 -6.63 4.57
CA ARG A 274 10.84 -7.17 5.73
C ARG A 274 10.41 -6.48 7.02
N GLN A 275 10.26 -5.16 7.02
CA GLN A 275 9.73 -4.40 8.16
C GLN A 275 8.33 -4.88 8.55
N TRP A 276 7.45 -5.11 7.56
CA TRP A 276 6.11 -5.64 7.82
C TRP A 276 6.16 -7.04 8.46
N ARG A 277 6.99 -7.95 7.93
CA ARG A 277 7.17 -9.30 8.50
C ARG A 277 7.73 -9.25 9.92
N PHE A 278 8.69 -8.36 10.18
CA PHE A 278 9.27 -8.19 11.51
C PHE A 278 8.21 -7.68 12.51
N ARG A 279 7.49 -6.62 12.16
CA ARG A 279 6.41 -6.07 13.00
C ARG A 279 5.29 -7.09 13.24
N HIS A 280 4.97 -7.90 12.24
CA HIS A 280 4.03 -9.00 12.37
C HIS A 280 4.50 -10.02 13.42
N VAL A 281 5.71 -10.58 13.29
CA VAL A 281 6.19 -11.59 14.24
C VAL A 281 6.32 -11.04 15.66
N THR A 282 6.82 -9.81 15.82
CA THR A 282 6.90 -9.16 17.14
C THR A 282 5.52 -8.96 17.76
N THR A 283 4.51 -8.58 16.96
CA THR A 283 3.14 -8.40 17.43
C THR A 283 2.49 -9.74 17.81
N VAL A 284 2.76 -10.81 17.06
CA VAL A 284 2.31 -12.16 17.42
C VAL A 284 2.96 -12.62 18.73
N GLU A 285 4.28 -12.43 18.88
CA GLU A 285 5.01 -12.84 20.09
C GLU A 285 4.52 -12.14 21.35
N ARG A 286 4.23 -10.83 21.29
CA ARG A 286 3.69 -10.11 22.46
C ARG A 286 2.28 -10.54 22.84
N ILE A 287 1.47 -11.05 21.91
CA ILE A 287 0.06 -11.45 22.16
C ILE A 287 -0.02 -12.93 22.59
N ILE A 288 0.64 -13.84 21.88
CA ILE A 288 0.52 -15.29 22.10
C ILE A 288 1.79 -15.96 22.60
N GLY A 289 2.91 -15.24 22.73
CA GLY A 289 4.21 -15.81 23.05
C GLY A 289 4.67 -16.81 22.00
N PHE A 290 5.10 -17.98 22.47
CA PHE A 290 5.58 -19.10 21.64
C PHE A 290 4.54 -20.19 21.41
N LYS A 291 3.25 -19.90 21.68
CA LYS A 291 2.17 -20.86 21.44
C LYS A 291 2.09 -21.18 19.95
N GLN A 292 1.69 -22.42 19.63
CA GLN A 292 1.37 -22.80 18.26
C GLN A 292 0.28 -21.89 17.68
N GLY A 293 0.39 -21.62 16.37
CA GLY A 293 -0.57 -20.81 15.64
C GLY A 293 -1.88 -21.58 15.41
N THR A 294 -2.99 -20.86 15.23
CA THR A 294 -4.30 -21.46 14.90
C THR A 294 -4.31 -22.23 13.58
N GLY A 295 -3.39 -21.90 12.66
CA GLY A 295 -3.16 -22.63 11.40
C GLY A 295 -2.26 -23.86 11.50
N GLY A 296 -1.89 -24.32 12.70
CA GLY A 296 -1.11 -25.54 12.90
C GLY A 296 0.41 -25.40 12.73
N THR A 297 0.94 -24.20 12.51
CA THR A 297 2.39 -23.96 12.51
C THR A 297 2.93 -23.76 13.92
N SER A 298 4.26 -23.76 14.03
CA SER A 298 4.98 -23.43 15.26
C SER A 298 4.85 -21.95 15.72
N GLY A 299 3.88 -21.20 15.17
CA GLY A 299 3.58 -19.83 15.55
C GLY A 299 4.72 -18.88 15.22
N ALA A 300 5.20 -18.14 16.22
CA ALA A 300 6.30 -17.19 16.08
C ALA A 300 7.56 -17.80 15.47
N VAL A 301 7.89 -19.06 15.77
CA VAL A 301 9.08 -19.73 15.22
C VAL A 301 9.00 -19.87 13.71
N TYR A 302 7.83 -20.17 13.15
CA TYR A 302 7.62 -20.19 11.71
C TYR A 302 7.78 -18.77 11.11
N LEU A 303 7.18 -17.77 11.75
CA LEU A 303 7.22 -16.38 11.26
C LEU A 303 8.65 -15.82 11.25
N ARG A 304 9.50 -16.18 12.21
CA ARG A 304 10.92 -15.78 12.20
C ARG A 304 11.67 -16.30 10.98
N LYS A 305 11.38 -17.51 10.51
CA LYS A 305 11.99 -18.04 9.27
C LYS A 305 11.61 -17.21 8.04
N MET A 306 10.48 -16.51 8.06
CA MET A 306 10.08 -15.63 6.96
C MET A 306 10.92 -14.35 6.90
N LEU A 307 11.68 -14.02 7.96
CA LEU A 307 12.64 -12.91 7.95
C LEU A 307 13.90 -13.22 7.13
N ASP A 308 14.22 -14.50 6.95
CA ASP A 308 15.39 -14.95 6.18
C ASP A 308 15.11 -14.98 4.66
N VAL A 309 13.86 -14.73 4.25
CA VAL A 309 13.47 -14.71 2.83
C VAL A 309 14.05 -13.47 2.15
N VAL A 310 14.73 -13.68 1.04
CA VAL A 310 15.25 -12.63 0.15
C VAL A 310 14.49 -12.67 -1.17
N LEU A 311 13.96 -11.53 -1.61
CA LEU A 311 13.17 -11.42 -2.86
C LEU A 311 14.06 -11.12 -4.07
N PHE A 312 14.99 -10.16 -3.91
CA PHE A 312 15.84 -9.65 -4.99
C PHE A 312 17.33 -9.88 -4.67
N PRO A 313 17.81 -11.14 -4.69
CA PRO A 313 19.08 -11.52 -4.08
C PRO A 313 20.31 -10.81 -4.66
N GLU A 314 20.36 -10.61 -5.98
CA GLU A 314 21.49 -9.95 -6.65
C GLU A 314 21.58 -8.48 -6.26
N LEU A 315 20.45 -7.81 -6.07
CA LEU A 315 20.43 -6.44 -5.58
C LEU A 315 21.06 -6.37 -4.18
N TRP A 316 20.76 -7.28 -3.25
CA TRP A 316 21.43 -7.25 -1.93
C TRP A 316 22.92 -7.61 -2.02
N HIS A 317 23.27 -8.60 -2.85
CA HIS A 317 24.64 -9.10 -2.94
C HIS A 317 25.59 -8.09 -3.63
N VAL A 318 25.13 -7.34 -4.64
CA VAL A 318 25.98 -6.38 -5.36
C VAL A 318 26.61 -5.32 -4.44
N ARG A 319 25.99 -5.02 -3.29
CA ARG A 319 26.53 -4.06 -2.30
C ARG A 319 27.86 -4.49 -1.70
N THR A 320 28.20 -5.78 -1.71
CA THR A 320 29.52 -6.26 -1.27
C THR A 320 30.58 -6.22 -2.36
N MET A 321 30.19 -5.91 -3.59
CA MET A 321 31.03 -5.92 -4.80
C MET A 321 31.28 -4.52 -5.38
N LEU A 322 30.64 -3.48 -4.80
CA LEU A 322 30.84 -2.07 -5.13
C LEU A 322 32.15 -1.51 -4.55
#